data_AF-A0A0P0RMJ1-F1
#
_entry.id   AF-A0A0P0RMJ1-F1
#
_cell.length_a   1.000
_cell.length_b   1.000
_cell.length_c   1.000
_cell.angle_alpha   90.00
_cell.angle_beta   90.00
_cell.angle_gamma   90.00
#
_symmetry.space_group_name_H-M   'P 1'
#
loop_
_entity.id
_entity.type
_entity.pdbx_description
1 polymer ?
#
loop_
_entity_poly.entity_id
_entity_poly.type
_entity_poly.pdbx_seq_one_letter_code
_entity_poly.pdbx_strand_id
1 'polypeptide(L)'
;MMTTQLGAPTGDASPTRRFSGRWAGLDLCPMLHESMYSVLSRFAQRNVLDFTTLRSVLALKSIGRRARSFYLASSDIERRMNGLTGWNWRSHEAGVEPVSLVLVESVWSPMLRHCPICLEAGFHSAWYQCEMLACCPVHGCELVTVCQSCGAPTAEYGFSAALFADPYSCGNCGGPIAGVQFDIASHIDLRFAQAQINARLLSVQRWFEEAEKRCGCLAGFTRRESVLPASYTRRLLRYMLFAVHPWPDDPSSEEGITVLTWRVASGGALRPSPDHPSRRREWSQCVQTQGVYRATLRLLRTAIDDELGGVGNDVVLDLASGRVPERPEVHPYVLAYLLLRFVFERTRTWRFNWSSDFVSIPNEPIATGHIGDRLSRRCVRAVVLAAYVGMLSLVRRERARGHLALEAFCVDIDALVYYCIDRYRGADCGFVVFPGVPWLPTRGLRADKLSVLMSYERLVSAKSEVPAIH
;
A
#
# COMPACT_ATOMS: atom_id res chain seq x y z
N MET A 1 -58.77 47.93 -13.18
CA MET A 1 -58.01 47.01 -12.31
C MET A 1 -56.71 46.69 -13.03
N MET A 2 -55.65 47.41 -12.70
CA MET A 2 -54.33 47.31 -13.34
C MET A 2 -53.42 46.39 -12.54
N THR A 3 -52.86 45.42 -13.24
CA THR A 3 -51.89 44.41 -12.82
C THR A 3 -50.52 45.05 -12.56
N THR A 4 -50.00 44.91 -11.35
CA THR A 4 -48.64 45.34 -10.98
C THR A 4 -47.70 44.14 -11.07
N GLN A 5 -46.78 44.15 -12.03
CA GLN A 5 -45.69 43.18 -12.14
C GLN A 5 -44.62 43.47 -11.08
N LEU A 6 -44.34 42.49 -10.22
CA LEU A 6 -43.19 42.46 -9.33
C LEU A 6 -41.94 42.07 -10.14
N GLY A 7 -41.04 43.05 -10.33
CA GLY A 7 -39.71 42.80 -10.88
C GLY A 7 -38.85 42.03 -9.87
N ALA A 8 -38.33 40.88 -10.29
CA ALA A 8 -37.34 40.12 -9.53
C ALA A 8 -35.99 40.83 -9.56
N PRO A 9 -35.26 40.93 -8.43
CA PRO A 9 -33.89 41.44 -8.45
C PRO A 9 -32.96 40.34 -8.98
N THR A 10 -32.45 40.53 -10.20
CA THR A 10 -31.28 39.81 -10.71
C THR A 10 -30.05 40.34 -9.98
N GLY A 11 -29.83 39.84 -8.77
CA GLY A 11 -28.60 40.04 -8.01
C GLY A 11 -27.53 39.12 -8.54
N ASP A 12 -26.58 39.70 -9.27
CA ASP A 12 -25.36 39.06 -9.75
C ASP A 12 -24.51 38.63 -8.54
N ALA A 13 -24.59 37.35 -8.19
CA ALA A 13 -23.91 36.78 -7.02
C ALA A 13 -22.45 36.48 -7.35
N SER A 14 -21.59 37.48 -7.23
CA SER A 14 -20.15 37.25 -7.04
C SER A 14 -19.66 37.84 -5.72
N PRO A 15 -19.75 37.11 -4.59
CA PRO A 15 -19.17 37.53 -3.33
C PRO A 15 -17.88 36.73 -3.08
N THR A 16 -16.79 37.09 -3.76
CA THR A 16 -15.49 36.96 -3.10
C THR A 16 -15.26 38.26 -2.33
N ARG A 17 -15.96 38.41 -1.19
CA ARG A 17 -15.57 39.41 -0.18
C ARG A 17 -14.10 39.12 0.14
N ARG A 18 -13.18 39.92 -0.40
CA ARG A 18 -11.78 39.86 -0.05
C ARG A 18 -11.70 40.19 1.44
N PHE A 19 -11.45 39.18 2.27
CA PHE A 19 -11.10 39.39 3.67
C PHE A 19 -9.82 40.24 3.68
N SER A 20 -9.95 41.54 3.95
CA SER A 20 -8.81 42.45 4.16
C SER A 20 -8.29 42.40 5.60
N GLY A 21 -8.68 41.37 6.36
CA GLY A 21 -8.33 41.19 7.76
C GLY A 21 -6.89 40.74 7.94
N ARG A 22 -6.21 41.30 8.94
CA ARG A 22 -4.95 40.77 9.45
C ARG A 22 -5.25 39.47 10.19
N TRP A 23 -4.70 38.36 9.73
CA TRP A 23 -4.80 37.08 10.42
C TRP A 23 -3.93 37.07 11.67
N ALA A 24 -4.39 36.42 12.74
CA ALA A 24 -3.60 36.20 13.95
C ALA A 24 -2.64 35.01 13.75
N GLY A 25 -1.45 35.10 14.35
CA GLY A 25 -0.45 34.03 14.34
C GLY A 25 0.40 33.95 13.08
N LEU A 26 0.47 35.02 12.27
CA LEU A 26 1.32 35.06 11.06
C LEU A 26 2.82 34.94 11.39
N ASP A 27 3.21 35.36 12.59
CA ASP A 27 4.53 35.19 13.21
C ASP A 27 4.85 33.74 13.58
N LEU A 28 3.83 32.87 13.65
CA LEU A 28 3.96 31.46 13.95
C LEU A 28 3.94 30.63 12.67
N CYS A 29 4.91 30.85 11.78
CA CYS A 29 5.03 30.07 10.55
C CYS A 29 5.10 28.56 10.83
N PRO A 30 4.57 27.69 9.94
CA PRO A 30 4.62 26.25 10.14
C PRO A 30 6.03 25.72 10.42
N MET A 31 6.15 24.81 11.37
CA MET A 31 7.42 24.13 11.68
C MET A 31 7.77 23.10 10.59
N LEU A 32 9.05 22.74 10.51
CA LEU A 32 9.48 21.62 9.67
C LEU A 32 8.80 20.33 10.18
N HIS A 33 8.27 19.53 9.24
CA HIS A 33 7.46 18.33 9.51
C HIS A 33 6.10 18.55 10.16
N GLU A 34 5.67 19.80 10.39
CA GLU A 34 4.31 20.10 10.88
C GLU A 34 3.29 19.67 9.81
N SER A 35 2.30 18.90 10.23
CA SER A 35 1.28 18.35 9.34
C SER A 35 0.25 19.40 8.96
N MET A 36 -0.47 19.14 7.86
CA MET A 36 -1.56 20.01 7.42
C MET A 36 -2.65 20.16 8.48
N TYR A 37 -2.98 19.08 9.19
CA TYR A 37 -3.92 19.12 10.32
C TYR A 37 -3.49 20.12 11.39
N SER A 38 -2.22 20.07 11.84
CA SER A 38 -1.68 20.96 12.87
C SER A 38 -1.73 22.43 12.43
N VAL A 39 -1.25 22.71 11.21
CA VAL A 39 -1.21 24.07 10.65
C VAL A 39 -2.62 24.67 10.57
N LEU A 40 -3.56 23.92 10.01
CA LEU A 40 -4.94 24.39 9.86
C LEU A 40 -5.65 24.52 11.20
N SER A 41 -5.44 23.59 12.14
CA SER A 41 -6.08 23.61 13.46
C SER A 41 -5.61 24.82 14.25
N ARG A 42 -4.30 25.10 14.24
CA ARG A 42 -3.71 26.27 14.88
C ARG A 42 -4.20 27.57 14.25
N PHE A 43 -4.25 27.63 12.92
CA PHE A 43 -4.77 28.79 12.21
C PHE A 43 -6.25 29.05 12.55
N ALA A 44 -7.08 28.00 12.53
CA ALA A 44 -8.50 28.08 12.86
C ALA A 44 -8.72 28.52 14.31
N GLN A 45 -8.01 27.90 15.27
CA GLN A 45 -8.13 28.22 16.69
C GLN A 45 -7.78 29.69 16.99
N ARG A 46 -6.69 30.18 16.40
CA ARG A 46 -6.21 31.56 16.60
C ARG A 46 -7.13 32.62 16.00
N ASN A 47 -7.92 32.26 15.00
CA ASN A 47 -8.80 33.16 14.28
C ASN A 47 -10.29 32.86 14.54
N VAL A 48 -10.59 31.97 15.50
CA VAL A 48 -11.95 31.54 15.89
C VAL A 48 -12.77 31.10 14.67
N LEU A 49 -12.16 30.28 13.82
CA LEU A 49 -12.79 29.79 12.60
C LEU A 49 -13.36 28.40 12.86
N ASP A 50 -14.67 28.26 12.65
CA ASP A 50 -15.28 26.94 12.51
C ASP A 50 -14.93 26.33 11.14
N PHE A 51 -15.29 25.05 10.95
CA PHE A 51 -15.03 24.34 9.70
C PHE A 51 -15.63 25.05 8.46
N THR A 52 -16.83 25.60 8.59
CA THR A 52 -17.52 26.26 7.46
C THR A 52 -16.78 27.51 7.03
N THR A 53 -16.35 28.31 7.99
CA THR A 53 -15.61 29.55 7.78
C THR A 53 -14.21 29.25 7.28
N LEU A 54 -13.49 28.29 7.88
CA LEU A 54 -12.17 27.86 7.41
C LEU A 54 -12.22 27.39 5.95
N ARG A 55 -13.22 26.55 5.61
CA ARG A 55 -13.43 26.09 4.22
C ARG A 55 -13.69 27.25 3.27
N SER A 56 -14.48 28.23 3.69
CA SER A 56 -14.77 29.44 2.90
C SER A 56 -13.53 30.30 2.68
N VAL A 57 -12.72 30.49 3.74
CA VAL A 57 -11.46 31.25 3.70
C VAL A 57 -10.47 30.62 2.73
N LEU A 58 -10.36 29.29 2.74
CA LEU A 58 -9.51 28.55 1.82
C LEU A 58 -10.08 28.45 0.39
N ALA A 59 -11.30 28.95 0.16
CA ALA A 59 -12.01 28.88 -1.11
C ALA A 59 -12.07 27.46 -1.71
N LEU A 60 -12.23 26.44 -0.85
CA LEU A 60 -12.30 25.05 -1.27
C LEU A 60 -13.71 24.74 -1.79
N LYS A 61 -13.89 24.82 -3.12
CA LYS A 61 -15.14 24.43 -3.79
C LYS A 61 -15.33 22.91 -3.67
N SER A 62 -16.53 22.48 -3.27
CA SER A 62 -17.03 21.09 -3.28
C SER A 62 -15.93 20.01 -3.24
N ILE A 63 -15.37 19.78 -2.06
CA ILE A 63 -14.41 18.70 -1.83
C ILE A 63 -15.16 17.37 -1.92
N GLY A 64 -15.01 16.65 -3.04
CA GLY A 64 -15.50 15.27 -3.16
C GLY A 64 -14.90 14.38 -2.07
N ARG A 65 -15.49 13.23 -1.75
CA ARG A 65 -15.01 12.36 -0.65
C ARG A 65 -13.50 12.07 -0.70
N ARG A 66 -12.93 11.82 -1.89
CA ARG A 66 -11.48 11.61 -2.07
C ARG A 66 -10.65 12.87 -1.81
N ALA A 67 -11.17 14.06 -2.07
CA ALA A 67 -10.46 15.31 -1.86
C ALA A 67 -10.37 15.73 -0.37
N ARG A 68 -10.94 14.93 0.56
CA ARG A 68 -10.81 15.18 2.00
C ARG A 68 -9.48 14.69 2.57
N SER A 69 -8.83 13.73 1.93
CA SER A 69 -7.54 13.23 2.39
C SER A 69 -6.47 14.30 2.25
N PHE A 70 -5.71 14.57 3.31
CA PHE A 70 -4.59 15.50 3.25
C PHE A 70 -3.49 15.03 2.28
N TYR A 71 -3.40 13.72 2.00
CA TYR A 71 -2.46 13.18 1.02
C TYR A 71 -2.86 13.46 -0.44
N LEU A 72 -4.14 13.77 -0.69
CA LEU A 72 -4.68 13.97 -2.04
C LEU A 72 -4.97 15.43 -2.37
N ALA A 73 -5.17 16.29 -1.37
CA ALA A 73 -5.58 17.68 -1.52
C ALA A 73 -4.55 18.68 -0.98
N SER A 74 -3.35 18.23 -0.64
CA SER A 74 -2.33 19.01 0.04
C SER A 74 -1.89 20.24 -0.76
N SER A 75 -1.62 20.09 -2.06
CA SER A 75 -1.09 21.17 -2.91
C SER A 75 -2.02 22.38 -3.02
N ASP A 76 -3.33 22.15 -3.14
CA ASP A 76 -4.33 23.22 -3.21
C ASP A 76 -4.46 23.97 -1.87
N ILE A 77 -4.53 23.24 -0.76
CA ILE A 77 -4.61 23.83 0.58
C ILE A 77 -3.35 24.61 0.90
N GLU A 78 -2.18 24.04 0.63
CA GLU A 78 -0.87 24.67 0.82
C GLU A 78 -0.78 25.99 0.06
N ARG A 79 -1.09 25.99 -1.24
CA ARG A 79 -1.07 27.19 -2.08
C ARG A 79 -2.01 28.28 -1.53
N ARG A 80 -3.19 27.90 -1.06
CA ARG A 80 -4.17 28.85 -0.48
C ARG A 80 -3.67 29.42 0.84
N MET A 81 -3.15 28.57 1.73
CA MET A 81 -2.58 29.00 3.00
C MET A 81 -1.41 29.95 2.80
N ASN A 82 -0.46 29.62 1.91
CA ASN A 82 0.66 30.49 1.58
C ASN A 82 0.20 31.83 1.02
N GLY A 83 -0.83 31.83 0.16
CA GLY A 83 -1.42 33.08 -0.36
C GLY A 83 -2.13 33.94 0.69
N LEU A 84 -2.75 33.32 1.70
CA LEU A 84 -3.45 34.02 2.78
C LEU A 84 -2.51 34.58 3.84
N THR A 85 -1.44 33.85 4.14
CA THR A 85 -0.56 34.11 5.29
C THR A 85 0.78 34.73 4.89
N GLY A 86 1.17 34.62 3.62
CA GLY A 86 2.52 34.97 3.17
C GLY A 86 3.58 33.95 3.58
N TRP A 87 3.20 32.81 4.16
CA TRP A 87 4.15 31.75 4.49
C TRP A 87 4.72 31.11 3.22
N ASN A 88 5.94 30.59 3.34
CA ASN A 88 6.55 29.71 2.34
C ASN A 88 6.55 28.27 2.88
N TRP A 89 5.38 27.78 3.26
CA TRP A 89 5.22 26.45 3.85
C TRP A 89 5.05 25.40 2.76
N ARG A 90 5.69 24.25 2.96
CA ARG A 90 5.46 23.04 2.18
C ARG A 90 5.04 21.91 3.10
N SER A 91 3.85 21.37 2.85
CA SER A 91 3.33 20.24 3.58
C SER A 91 4.11 18.98 3.22
N HIS A 92 4.41 18.15 4.22
CA HIS A 92 5.08 16.87 3.95
C HIS A 92 4.14 15.91 3.24
N GLU A 93 2.83 16.05 3.46
CA GLU A 93 1.80 15.30 2.77
C GLU A 93 1.82 15.53 1.25
N ALA A 94 2.21 16.72 0.76
CA ALA A 94 2.40 16.97 -0.68
C ALA A 94 3.59 16.19 -1.27
N GLY A 95 4.62 15.91 -0.47
CA GLY A 95 5.77 15.12 -0.90
C GLY A 95 5.50 13.61 -0.97
N VAL A 96 4.35 13.14 -0.47
CA VAL A 96 3.96 11.72 -0.49
C VAL A 96 3.24 11.34 -1.79
N GLU A 97 2.80 12.32 -2.58
CA GLU A 97 2.09 12.15 -3.86
C GLU A 97 2.83 11.33 -4.96
N PRO A 98 4.18 11.33 -5.08
CA PRO A 98 4.89 10.45 -6.02
C PRO A 98 4.94 8.98 -5.58
N VAL A 99 4.68 8.68 -4.30
CA VAL A 99 4.53 7.31 -3.82
C VAL A 99 3.12 6.86 -4.14
N SER A 100 2.97 5.75 -4.86
CA SER A 100 1.66 5.32 -5.36
C SER A 100 0.59 5.32 -4.26
N LEU A 101 -0.61 5.82 -4.59
CA LEU A 101 -1.77 5.93 -3.70
C LEU A 101 -2.03 4.68 -2.86
N VAL A 102 -1.82 3.49 -3.40
CA VAL A 102 -2.06 2.25 -2.63
C VAL A 102 -1.00 2.05 -1.54
N LEU A 103 0.26 2.47 -1.76
CA LEU A 103 1.25 2.50 -0.67
C LEU A 103 0.82 3.53 0.38
N VAL A 104 0.32 4.70 -0.03
CA VAL A 104 -0.20 5.72 0.90
C VAL A 104 -1.33 5.14 1.76
N GLU A 105 -2.35 4.56 1.13
CA GLU A 105 -3.46 3.90 1.82
C GLU A 105 -3.01 2.72 2.68
N SER A 106 -1.87 2.09 2.36
CA SER A 106 -1.39 0.92 3.07
C SER A 106 -0.57 1.27 4.31
N VAL A 107 0.25 2.31 4.26
CA VAL A 107 1.20 2.63 5.34
C VAL A 107 0.80 3.82 6.18
N TRP A 108 -0.17 4.62 5.71
CA TRP A 108 -0.68 5.78 6.44
C TRP A 108 -2.04 5.46 7.01
N SER A 109 -2.23 5.83 8.27
CA SER A 109 -3.48 5.66 9.00
C SER A 109 -4.56 6.55 8.41
N PRO A 110 -5.79 6.02 8.21
CA PRO A 110 -6.94 6.84 7.86
C PRO A 110 -7.49 7.63 9.05
N MET A 111 -7.13 7.26 10.29
CA MET A 111 -7.57 7.91 11.53
C MET A 111 -6.48 8.84 12.04
N LEU A 112 -6.84 9.98 12.67
CA LEU A 112 -5.85 10.88 13.29
C LEU A 112 -5.08 10.16 14.41
N ARG A 113 -3.88 9.69 14.07
CA ARG A 113 -2.87 9.25 15.03
C ARG A 113 -2.16 10.43 15.65
N HIS A 114 -1.92 10.43 16.96
CA HIS A 114 -1.22 11.55 17.58
C HIS A 114 -0.38 11.12 18.78
N CYS A 115 0.61 11.94 19.10
CA CYS A 115 1.30 11.93 20.38
C CYS A 115 0.54 12.90 21.31
N PRO A 116 0.03 12.44 22.48
CA PRO A 116 -0.69 13.32 23.40
C PRO A 116 0.13 14.58 23.78
N ILE A 117 1.42 14.39 24.08
CA ILE A 117 2.32 15.47 24.53
C ILE A 117 2.59 16.49 23.41
N CYS A 118 2.79 16.04 22.17
CA CYS A 118 2.95 16.98 21.04
C CYS A 118 1.66 17.75 20.76
N LEU A 119 0.51 17.06 20.80
CA LEU A 119 -0.77 17.62 20.42
C LEU A 119 -1.26 18.65 21.46
N GLU A 120 -0.96 18.44 22.75
CA GLU A 120 -1.16 19.43 23.81
C GLU A 120 -0.49 20.78 23.48
N ALA A 121 0.74 20.75 22.96
CA ALA A 121 1.46 21.93 22.49
C ALA A 121 1.02 22.41 21.08
N GLY A 122 -0.10 21.91 20.56
CA GLY A 122 -0.63 22.27 19.24
C GLY A 122 0.29 21.92 18.09
N PHE A 123 1.11 20.86 18.25
CA PHE A 123 1.96 20.33 17.21
C PHE A 123 1.53 18.90 16.86
N HIS A 124 1.39 18.65 15.57
CA HIS A 124 1.24 17.29 15.06
C HIS A 124 2.11 17.14 13.81
N SER A 125 2.96 16.12 13.79
CA SER A 125 3.80 15.82 12.63
C SER A 125 3.07 14.94 11.64
N ALA A 126 3.25 15.19 10.33
CA ALA A 126 2.66 14.36 9.30
C ALA A 126 3.04 12.88 9.50
N TRP A 127 4.31 12.62 9.87
CA TRP A 127 4.86 11.30 10.10
C TRP A 127 4.12 10.45 11.14
N TYR A 128 3.38 11.07 12.07
CA TYR A 128 2.60 10.32 13.08
C TYR A 128 1.50 9.47 12.44
N GLN A 129 1.08 9.84 11.24
CA GLN A 129 0.12 9.06 10.48
C GLN A 129 0.71 7.78 9.89
N CYS A 130 2.04 7.62 9.81
CA CYS A 130 2.64 6.36 9.34
C CYS A 130 2.43 5.23 10.37
N GLU A 131 1.64 4.21 10.04
CA GLU A 131 1.34 3.06 10.92
C GLU A 131 2.55 2.18 11.28
N MET A 132 3.69 2.38 10.60
CA MET A 132 4.96 1.74 10.97
C MET A 132 5.63 2.44 12.16
N LEU A 133 5.35 3.73 12.34
CA LEU A 133 5.84 4.51 13.47
C LEU A 133 4.93 4.22 14.67
N ALA A 134 5.33 3.34 15.57
CA ALA A 134 4.54 2.99 16.77
C ALA A 134 4.62 4.07 17.86
N CYS A 135 5.80 4.66 18.05
CA CYS A 135 6.05 5.66 19.09
C CYS A 135 6.44 7.01 18.48
N CYS A 136 6.18 8.09 19.23
CA CYS A 136 6.61 9.44 18.87
C CYS A 136 8.15 9.54 18.91
N PRO A 137 8.84 9.94 17.83
CA PRO A 137 10.30 10.13 17.85
C PRO A 137 10.76 11.26 18.79
N VAL A 138 9.86 12.17 19.15
CA VAL A 138 10.15 13.32 20.02
C VAL A 138 10.07 12.92 21.49
N HIS A 139 9.00 12.21 21.89
CA HIS A 139 8.68 11.92 23.29
C HIS A 139 8.81 10.44 23.69
N GLY A 140 8.95 9.52 22.73
CA GLY A 140 9.04 8.08 22.98
C GLY A 140 7.74 7.39 23.39
N CYS A 141 6.64 8.12 23.59
CA CYS A 141 5.34 7.53 23.93
C CYS A 141 4.64 6.93 22.71
N GLU A 142 3.70 6.01 22.94
CA GLU A 142 2.88 5.42 21.88
C GLU A 142 2.06 6.48 21.12
N LEU A 143 1.93 6.31 19.81
CA LEU A 143 1.03 7.09 18.96
C LEU A 143 -0.36 6.47 18.96
N VAL A 144 -1.34 7.22 19.43
CA VAL A 144 -2.70 6.73 19.72
C VAL A 144 -3.72 7.23 18.71
N THR A 145 -4.80 6.45 18.51
CA THR A 145 -5.96 6.76 17.64
C THR A 145 -7.23 7.05 18.45
N VAL A 146 -7.09 7.37 19.74
CA VAL A 146 -8.22 7.61 20.65
C VAL A 146 -8.04 8.93 21.39
N CYS A 147 -9.16 9.59 21.68
CA CYS A 147 -9.19 10.78 22.52
C CYS A 147 -8.76 10.42 23.95
N GLN A 148 -7.77 11.13 24.48
CA GLN A 148 -7.28 10.89 25.84
C GLN A 148 -8.25 11.38 26.92
N SER A 149 -9.24 12.22 26.57
CA SER A 149 -10.29 12.64 27.51
C SER A 149 -11.40 11.60 27.69
N CYS A 150 -11.80 10.86 26.64
CA CYS A 150 -12.97 9.97 26.70
C CYS A 150 -12.77 8.56 26.12
N GLY A 151 -11.61 8.25 25.54
CA GLY A 151 -11.31 6.96 24.92
C GLY A 151 -11.99 6.70 23.57
N ALA A 152 -12.85 7.61 23.08
CA ALA A 152 -13.47 7.44 21.77
C ALA A 152 -12.43 7.50 20.64
N PRO A 153 -12.62 6.76 19.52
CA PRO A 153 -11.75 6.88 18.35
C PRO A 153 -11.67 8.33 17.86
N THR A 154 -10.48 8.74 17.39
CA THR A 154 -10.31 10.04 16.73
C THR A 154 -11.06 10.07 15.39
N ALA A 155 -11.18 11.24 14.77
CA ALA A 155 -11.80 11.36 13.45
C ALA A 155 -10.85 10.93 12.32
N GLU A 156 -11.41 10.72 11.12
CA GLU A 156 -10.62 10.46 9.91
C GLU A 156 -9.65 11.61 9.64
N TYR A 157 -8.39 11.27 9.33
CA TYR A 157 -7.31 12.21 9.03
C TYR A 157 -7.55 12.88 7.68
N GLY A 158 -8.08 14.10 7.71
CA GLY A 158 -8.41 14.85 6.52
C GLY A 158 -9.11 16.17 6.80
N PHE A 159 -9.37 16.93 5.75
CA PHE A 159 -10.11 18.19 5.84
C PHE A 159 -11.61 17.92 6.01
N SER A 160 -12.07 17.77 7.26
CA SER A 160 -13.44 17.40 7.61
C SER A 160 -13.99 18.19 8.80
N ALA A 161 -15.32 18.31 8.87
CA ALA A 161 -15.98 18.95 10.01
C ALA A 161 -15.66 18.26 11.34
N ALA A 162 -15.45 16.94 11.33
CA ALA A 162 -15.14 16.18 12.55
C ALA A 162 -13.80 16.58 13.19
N LEU A 163 -12.83 17.09 12.40
CA LEU A 163 -11.54 17.57 12.91
C LEU A 163 -11.48 19.08 13.15
N PHE A 164 -12.38 19.86 12.54
CA PHE A 164 -12.28 21.33 12.48
C PHE A 164 -13.55 22.06 12.93
N ALA A 165 -14.57 21.37 13.45
CA ALA A 165 -15.71 22.03 14.09
C ALA A 165 -15.25 22.82 15.32
N ASP A 166 -14.37 22.21 16.12
CA ASP A 166 -13.64 22.83 17.22
C ASP A 166 -12.22 22.24 17.23
N PRO A 167 -11.21 22.95 16.69
CA PRO A 167 -9.85 22.44 16.57
C PRO A 167 -9.28 21.92 17.89
N TYR A 168 -8.57 20.79 17.83
CA TYR A 168 -8.02 20.07 19.00
C TYR A 168 -9.04 19.45 19.96
N SER A 169 -10.34 19.63 19.73
CA SER A 169 -11.41 19.04 20.52
C SER A 169 -11.98 17.76 19.89
N CYS A 170 -12.43 16.85 20.74
CA CYS A 170 -13.02 15.59 20.34
C CYS A 170 -14.46 15.79 19.89
N GLY A 171 -14.79 15.36 18.68
CA GLY A 171 -16.17 15.42 18.16
C GLY A 171 -17.19 14.58 18.95
N ASN A 172 -16.74 13.69 19.85
CA ASN A 172 -17.62 12.87 20.69
C ASN A 172 -17.91 13.51 22.06
N CYS A 173 -16.87 13.92 22.81
CA CYS A 173 -17.06 14.47 24.16
C CYS A 173 -16.90 15.99 24.26
N GLY A 174 -16.45 16.67 23.19
CA GLY A 174 -16.09 18.10 23.21
C GLY A 174 -14.82 18.43 24.01
N GLY A 175 -14.26 17.48 24.76
CA GLY A 175 -13.01 17.64 25.49
C GLY A 175 -11.77 17.57 24.59
N PRO A 176 -10.59 17.97 25.08
CA PRO A 176 -9.37 17.99 24.28
C PRO A 176 -8.95 16.59 23.85
N ILE A 177 -8.56 16.42 22.58
CA ILE A 177 -8.10 15.14 22.03
C ILE A 177 -6.87 14.63 22.80
N ALA A 178 -5.94 15.53 23.14
CA ALA A 178 -4.73 15.23 23.90
C ALA A 178 -4.98 14.97 25.40
N GLY A 179 -6.20 15.17 25.90
CA GLY A 179 -6.52 15.07 27.33
C GLY A 179 -6.27 16.37 28.11
N VAL A 180 -5.50 17.29 27.51
CA VAL A 180 -5.21 18.63 28.03
C VAL A 180 -5.53 19.67 26.96
N GLN A 181 -6.06 20.81 27.39
CA GLN A 181 -6.40 21.91 26.49
C GLN A 181 -5.16 22.45 25.80
N PHE A 182 -5.30 22.79 24.51
CA PHE A 182 -4.23 23.43 23.76
C PHE A 182 -3.83 24.76 24.40
N ASP A 183 -2.52 24.92 24.64
CA ASP A 183 -1.95 26.14 25.20
C ASP A 183 -0.90 26.75 24.26
N ILE A 184 -1.02 28.06 24.04
CA ILE A 184 -0.11 28.80 23.17
C ILE A 184 1.28 28.97 23.79
N ALA A 185 1.40 29.06 25.12
CA ALA A 185 2.71 29.17 25.76
C ALA A 185 3.49 27.87 25.56
N SER A 186 2.84 26.72 25.75
CA SER A 186 3.39 25.40 25.44
C SER A 186 3.82 25.26 23.96
N HIS A 187 3.06 25.83 23.02
CA HIS A 187 3.46 25.88 21.61
C HIS A 187 4.72 26.73 21.37
N ILE A 188 4.86 27.86 22.08
CA ILE A 188 6.05 28.71 22.01
C ILE A 188 7.26 27.97 22.56
N ASP A 189 7.11 27.26 23.68
CA ASP A 189 8.17 26.42 24.25
C ASP A 189 8.61 25.31 23.29
N LEU A 190 7.64 24.66 22.63
CA LEU A 190 7.91 23.67 21.59
C LEU A 190 8.71 24.26 20.42
N ARG A 191 8.45 25.52 20.04
CA ARG A 191 9.23 26.21 19.01
C ARG A 191 10.66 26.52 19.45
N PHE A 192 10.90 26.83 20.71
CA PHE A 192 12.27 26.95 21.22
C PHE A 192 13.02 25.60 21.11
N ALA A 193 12.31 24.48 21.20
CA ALA A 193 12.85 23.14 20.98
C ALA A 193 12.86 22.66 19.50
N GLN A 194 12.51 23.52 18.52
CA GLN A 194 12.30 23.09 17.13
C GLN A 194 13.50 22.36 16.51
N ALA A 195 14.73 22.79 16.81
CA ALA A 195 15.93 22.17 16.26
C ALA A 195 16.07 20.72 16.71
N GLN A 196 15.72 20.42 17.96
CA GLN A 196 15.75 19.07 18.51
C GLN A 196 14.64 18.21 17.92
N ILE A 197 13.43 18.77 17.79
CA ILE A 197 12.28 18.08 17.16
C ILE A 197 12.61 17.71 15.71
N ASN A 198 13.17 18.66 14.95
CA ASN A 198 13.59 18.43 13.57
C ASN A 198 14.65 17.34 13.49
N ALA A 199 15.66 17.35 14.36
CA ALA A 199 16.68 16.31 14.38
C ALA A 199 16.10 14.91 14.64
N ARG A 200 15.07 14.79 15.51
CA ARG A 200 14.38 13.52 15.80
C ARG A 200 13.49 13.04 14.65
N LEU A 201 12.86 13.95 13.92
CA LEU A 201 12.00 13.61 12.79
C LEU A 201 12.77 13.41 11.48
N LEU A 202 14.00 13.94 11.39
CA LEU A 202 14.87 13.78 10.23
C LEU A 202 15.25 12.32 9.97
N SER A 203 15.39 11.49 11.00
CA SER A 203 15.63 10.05 10.81
C SER A 203 14.45 9.37 10.11
N VAL A 204 13.23 9.74 10.48
CA VAL A 204 12.00 9.25 9.85
C VAL A 204 11.91 9.73 8.40
N GLN A 205 12.16 11.02 8.15
CA GLN A 205 12.18 11.54 6.78
C GLN A 205 13.20 10.81 5.91
N ARG A 206 14.46 10.68 6.38
CA ARG A 206 15.51 9.99 5.63
C ARG A 206 15.16 8.54 5.32
N TRP A 207 14.55 7.86 6.29
CA TRP A 207 14.03 6.52 6.09
C TRP A 207 12.99 6.51 4.97
N PHE A 208 12.02 7.43 4.98
CA PHE A 208 11.00 7.51 3.92
C PHE A 208 11.56 7.84 2.54
N GLU A 209 12.47 8.80 2.44
CA GLU A 209 13.14 9.15 1.18
C GLU A 209 13.93 7.97 0.61
N GLU A 210 14.55 7.16 1.48
CA GLU A 210 15.26 5.95 1.07
C GLU A 210 14.30 4.81 0.73
N ALA A 211 13.22 4.67 1.49
CA ALA A 211 12.15 3.71 1.25
C ALA A 211 11.52 3.94 -0.13
N GLU A 212 11.21 5.20 -0.47
CA GLU A 212 10.65 5.59 -1.77
C GLU A 212 11.58 5.18 -2.91
N LYS A 213 12.88 5.50 -2.80
CA LYS A 213 13.89 5.10 -3.80
C LYS A 213 13.98 3.58 -3.96
N ARG A 214 13.94 2.84 -2.86
CA ARG A 214 14.04 1.36 -2.86
C ARG A 214 12.76 0.70 -3.34
N CYS A 215 11.61 1.30 -3.04
CA CYS A 215 10.28 0.77 -3.33
C CYS A 215 9.71 1.29 -4.64
N GLY A 216 10.50 1.98 -5.49
CA GLY A 216 10.05 2.37 -6.82
C GLY A 216 9.56 1.17 -7.65
N CYS A 217 10.17 -0.01 -7.45
CA CYS A 217 9.71 -1.26 -8.05
C CYS A 217 8.34 -1.73 -7.51
N LEU A 218 7.95 -1.28 -6.31
CA LEU A 218 6.65 -1.58 -5.72
C LEU A 218 5.52 -0.73 -6.30
N ALA A 219 5.83 0.46 -6.86
CA ALA A 219 4.83 1.32 -7.45
C ALA A 219 4.07 0.63 -8.61
N GLY A 220 4.70 -0.33 -9.29
CA GLY A 220 4.02 -1.16 -10.29
C GLY A 220 2.87 -2.01 -9.74
N PHE A 221 2.94 -2.47 -8.49
CA PHE A 221 1.89 -3.33 -7.88
C PHE A 221 0.59 -2.60 -7.68
N THR A 222 0.70 -1.41 -7.16
CA THR A 222 -0.42 -0.58 -6.74
C THR A 222 -1.33 -0.15 -7.89
N ARG A 223 -0.85 -0.21 -9.14
CA ARG A 223 -1.66 0.09 -10.34
C ARG A 223 -2.48 -1.10 -10.81
N ARG A 224 -2.24 -2.30 -10.27
CA ARG A 224 -2.94 -3.52 -10.66
C ARG A 224 -4.18 -3.70 -9.78
N GLU A 225 -5.31 -4.02 -10.40
CA GLU A 225 -6.48 -4.48 -9.65
C GLU A 225 -6.15 -5.82 -8.98
N SER A 226 -6.14 -5.82 -7.66
CA SER A 226 -5.97 -7.04 -6.89
C SER A 226 -7.32 -7.67 -6.61
N VAL A 227 -7.40 -9.00 -6.78
CA VAL A 227 -8.58 -9.74 -6.33
C VAL A 227 -8.55 -10.02 -4.83
N LEU A 228 -7.48 -9.68 -4.12
CA LEU A 228 -7.38 -9.89 -2.67
C LEU A 228 -8.13 -8.80 -1.90
N PRO A 229 -8.63 -9.09 -0.68
CA PRO A 229 -9.27 -8.08 0.17
C PRO A 229 -8.36 -6.88 0.42
N ALA A 230 -8.90 -5.66 0.45
CA ALA A 230 -8.11 -4.43 0.64
C ALA A 230 -7.26 -4.45 1.91
N SER A 231 -7.81 -4.95 3.03
CA SER A 231 -7.08 -5.11 4.29
C SER A 231 -5.89 -6.07 4.16
N TYR A 232 -6.01 -7.07 3.29
CA TYR A 232 -4.97 -8.04 3.02
C TYR A 232 -3.88 -7.47 2.12
N THR A 233 -4.28 -6.80 1.03
CA THR A 233 -3.38 -6.03 0.15
C THR A 233 -2.56 -5.02 0.95
N ARG A 234 -3.20 -4.32 1.89
CA ARG A 234 -2.54 -3.38 2.79
C ARG A 234 -1.46 -4.04 3.65
N ARG A 235 -1.78 -5.19 4.27
CA ARG A 235 -0.82 -5.95 5.07
C ARG A 235 0.35 -6.47 4.22
N LEU A 236 0.06 -7.01 3.04
CA LEU A 236 1.09 -7.46 2.09
C LEU A 236 2.02 -6.33 1.68
N LEU A 237 1.48 -5.16 1.33
CA LEU A 237 2.27 -4.01 0.91
C LEU A 237 3.13 -3.46 2.06
N ARG A 238 2.57 -3.41 3.27
CA ARG A 238 3.32 -3.08 4.49
C ARG A 238 4.49 -4.06 4.67
N TYR A 239 4.23 -5.36 4.60
CA TYR A 239 5.29 -6.38 4.68
C TYR A 239 6.33 -6.23 3.57
N MET A 240 5.92 -6.01 2.32
CA MET A 240 6.83 -5.81 1.18
C MET A 240 7.71 -4.58 1.39
N LEU A 241 7.17 -3.50 1.94
CA LEU A 241 7.93 -2.33 2.30
C LEU A 241 8.97 -2.66 3.38
N PHE A 242 8.60 -3.33 4.46
CA PHE A 242 9.53 -3.79 5.50
C PHE A 242 10.60 -4.75 4.98
N ALA A 243 10.21 -5.61 4.05
CA ALA A 243 11.08 -6.58 3.43
C ALA A 243 12.19 -5.89 2.62
N VAL A 244 11.81 -4.86 1.86
CA VAL A 244 12.73 -4.09 1.02
C VAL A 244 13.52 -3.06 1.83
N HIS A 245 12.89 -2.44 2.83
CA HIS A 245 13.48 -1.40 3.66
C HIS A 245 12.93 -1.51 5.09
N PRO A 246 13.58 -2.26 5.99
CA PRO A 246 13.09 -2.44 7.35
C PRO A 246 13.04 -1.12 8.12
N TRP A 247 12.02 -0.97 8.98
CA TRP A 247 12.01 0.11 9.96
C TRP A 247 13.09 -0.13 11.02
N PRO A 248 13.82 0.91 11.47
CA PRO A 248 14.94 0.73 12.39
C PRO A 248 14.57 0.05 13.72
N ASP A 249 13.34 0.28 14.19
CA ASP A 249 12.88 -0.11 15.52
C ASP A 249 11.78 -1.19 15.51
N ASP A 250 11.46 -1.81 14.36
CA ASP A 250 10.40 -2.80 14.30
C ASP A 250 10.95 -4.24 14.47
N PRO A 251 10.66 -4.91 15.60
CA PRO A 251 11.06 -6.30 15.83
C PRO A 251 10.13 -7.32 15.16
N SER A 252 9.04 -6.90 14.51
CA SER A 252 8.02 -7.84 14.04
C SER A 252 8.38 -8.49 12.70
N SER A 253 8.75 -9.78 12.76
CA SER A 253 8.39 -10.68 11.68
C SER A 253 6.88 -10.89 11.77
N GLU A 254 6.07 -10.24 10.92
CA GLU A 254 4.65 -10.58 10.85
C GLU A 254 4.51 -12.09 10.62
N GLU A 255 4.01 -12.81 11.63
CA GLU A 255 3.77 -14.23 11.53
C GLU A 255 2.74 -14.49 10.42
N GLY A 256 3.04 -15.45 9.54
CA GLY A 256 2.10 -15.86 8.50
C GLY A 256 2.15 -15.06 7.20
N ILE A 257 3.30 -14.46 6.84
CA ILE A 257 3.60 -14.04 5.46
C ILE A 257 4.84 -14.78 4.96
N THR A 258 4.76 -15.34 3.76
CA THR A 258 5.88 -15.99 3.07
C THR A 258 6.40 -15.09 1.96
N VAL A 259 7.72 -14.84 1.98
CA VAL A 259 8.42 -14.21 0.86
C VAL A 259 9.39 -15.20 0.26
N LEU A 260 9.26 -15.39 -1.05
CA LEU A 260 10.25 -16.15 -1.82
C LEU A 260 11.02 -15.17 -2.68
N THR A 261 12.32 -15.07 -2.45
CA THR A 261 13.21 -14.22 -3.25
C THR A 261 14.07 -15.06 -4.19
N TRP A 262 14.49 -14.47 -5.31
CA TRP A 262 15.48 -15.08 -6.19
C TRP A 262 16.41 -14.04 -6.78
N ARG A 263 17.60 -14.52 -7.15
CA ARG A 263 18.60 -13.79 -7.92
C ARG A 263 19.19 -14.73 -8.95
N VAL A 264 19.15 -14.32 -10.21
CA VAL A 264 19.66 -15.07 -11.35
C VAL A 264 20.74 -14.20 -11.97
N ALA A 265 22.00 -14.59 -11.83
CA ALA A 265 23.07 -13.93 -12.57
C ALA A 265 22.77 -14.09 -14.06
N SER A 266 22.58 -12.99 -14.80
CA SER A 266 22.65 -13.10 -16.26
C SER A 266 24.10 -13.42 -16.56
N GLY A 267 24.36 -14.59 -17.17
CA GLY A 267 25.66 -14.88 -17.74
C GLY A 267 26.13 -13.66 -18.53
N GLY A 268 27.32 -13.16 -18.19
CA GLY A 268 27.76 -11.80 -18.46
C GLY A 268 27.46 -11.36 -19.90
N ALA A 269 26.91 -10.15 -20.04
CA ALA A 269 26.67 -9.42 -21.28
C ALA A 269 26.65 -10.31 -22.54
N LEU A 270 25.73 -11.27 -22.60
CA LEU A 270 25.29 -11.76 -23.90
C LEU A 270 24.71 -10.51 -24.56
N ARG A 271 25.54 -9.88 -25.42
CA ARG A 271 25.13 -8.75 -26.25
C ARG A 271 23.74 -9.11 -26.76
N PRO A 272 22.71 -8.28 -26.52
CA PRO A 272 21.43 -8.50 -27.18
C PRO A 272 21.77 -8.61 -28.65
N SER A 273 21.75 -9.83 -29.16
CA SER A 273 21.90 -10.06 -30.58
C SER A 273 20.67 -9.37 -31.16
N PRO A 274 20.84 -8.37 -32.03
CA PRO A 274 19.71 -7.68 -32.65
C PRO A 274 18.87 -8.64 -33.50
N ASP A 275 19.38 -9.84 -33.76
CA ASP A 275 18.62 -10.95 -34.31
C ASP A 275 17.64 -11.47 -33.24
N HIS A 276 16.35 -11.35 -33.55
CA HIS A 276 15.22 -11.90 -32.80
C HIS A 276 15.60 -13.20 -32.09
N PRO A 277 15.13 -13.42 -30.84
CA PRO A 277 15.35 -14.70 -30.16
C PRO A 277 14.97 -15.81 -31.13
N SER A 278 15.95 -16.59 -31.56
CA SER A 278 15.69 -17.67 -32.52
C SER A 278 14.54 -18.50 -31.96
N ARG A 279 13.49 -18.81 -32.75
CA ARG A 279 12.33 -19.61 -32.31
C ARG A 279 12.70 -20.86 -31.48
N ARG A 280 13.90 -21.41 -31.68
CA ARG A 280 14.48 -22.50 -30.88
C ARG A 280 14.69 -22.16 -29.39
N ARG A 281 15.12 -20.93 -29.06
CA ARG A 281 15.30 -20.48 -27.66
C ARG A 281 13.95 -20.35 -26.95
N GLU A 282 12.97 -19.72 -27.59
CA GLU A 282 11.60 -19.61 -27.08
C GLU A 282 11.00 -21.00 -26.80
N TRP A 283 11.15 -21.93 -27.75
CA TRP A 283 10.69 -23.31 -27.58
C TRP A 283 11.37 -24.02 -26.40
N SER A 284 12.70 -23.93 -26.30
CA SER A 284 13.45 -24.55 -25.21
C SER A 284 13.04 -24.00 -23.84
N GLN A 285 12.74 -22.71 -23.75
CA GLN A 285 12.27 -22.09 -22.52
C GLN A 285 10.86 -22.52 -22.16
N CYS A 286 9.94 -22.59 -23.14
CA CYS A 286 8.60 -23.12 -22.90
C CYS A 286 8.65 -24.54 -22.33
N VAL A 287 9.43 -25.44 -22.95
CA VAL A 287 9.61 -26.83 -22.48
C VAL A 287 10.14 -26.87 -21.05
N GLN A 288 11.13 -26.02 -20.73
CA GLN A 288 11.67 -25.95 -19.38
C GLN A 288 10.64 -25.44 -18.37
N THR A 289 9.90 -24.39 -18.71
CA THR A 289 8.89 -23.79 -17.83
C THR A 289 7.73 -24.75 -17.56
N GLN A 290 7.25 -25.46 -18.58
CA GLN A 290 6.27 -26.53 -18.43
C GLN A 290 6.78 -27.64 -17.50
N GLY A 291 8.05 -28.03 -17.65
CA GLY A 291 8.69 -29.00 -16.75
C GLY A 291 8.68 -28.56 -15.28
N VAL A 292 8.99 -27.28 -15.02
CA VAL A 292 8.97 -26.70 -13.66
C VAL A 292 7.55 -26.60 -13.11
N TYR A 293 6.58 -26.18 -13.93
CA TYR A 293 5.18 -26.12 -13.54
C TYR A 293 4.66 -27.51 -13.13
N ARG A 294 4.86 -28.53 -13.98
CA ARG A 294 4.47 -29.92 -13.68
C ARG A 294 5.12 -30.44 -12.39
N ALA A 295 6.41 -30.20 -12.22
CA ALA A 295 7.11 -30.57 -10.99
C ALA A 295 6.54 -29.86 -9.76
N THR A 296 6.14 -28.58 -9.91
CA THR A 296 5.55 -27.79 -8.81
C THR A 296 4.13 -28.25 -8.49
N LEU A 297 3.32 -28.62 -9.49
CA LEU A 297 2.00 -29.21 -9.27
C LEU A 297 2.08 -30.53 -8.50
N ARG A 298 3.02 -31.42 -8.87
CA ARG A 298 3.20 -32.69 -8.12
C ARG A 298 3.59 -32.42 -6.67
N LEU A 299 4.49 -31.47 -6.43
CA LEU A 299 4.86 -31.08 -5.07
C LEU A 299 3.67 -30.54 -4.28
N LEU A 300 2.84 -29.68 -4.90
CA LEU A 300 1.61 -29.18 -4.28
C LEU A 300 0.63 -30.31 -3.98
N ARG A 301 0.40 -31.22 -4.94
CA ARG A 301 -0.49 -32.37 -4.77
C ARG A 301 -0.06 -33.23 -3.58
N THR A 302 1.20 -33.65 -3.55
CA THR A 302 1.76 -34.44 -2.44
C THR A 302 1.61 -33.70 -1.11
N ALA A 303 1.93 -32.40 -1.05
CA ALA A 303 1.80 -31.64 0.19
C ALA A 303 0.35 -31.53 0.67
N ILE A 304 -0.62 -31.42 -0.26
CA ILE A 304 -2.05 -31.40 0.07
C ILE A 304 -2.52 -32.79 0.51
N ASP A 305 -2.08 -33.85 -0.14
CA ASP A 305 -2.38 -35.23 0.27
C ASP A 305 -1.86 -35.50 1.68
N ASP A 306 -0.60 -35.13 1.96
CA ASP A 306 0.01 -35.29 3.29
C ASP A 306 -0.77 -34.52 4.37
N GLU A 307 -1.16 -33.27 4.09
CA GLU A 307 -1.91 -32.42 5.01
C GLU A 307 -3.33 -32.93 5.29
N LEU A 308 -3.99 -33.54 4.29
CA LEU A 308 -5.37 -34.01 4.41
C LEU A 308 -5.51 -35.49 4.79
N GLY A 309 -4.39 -36.22 4.95
CA GLY A 309 -4.41 -37.66 5.16
C GLY A 309 -4.84 -38.47 3.92
N GLY A 310 -4.61 -37.90 2.73
CA GLY A 310 -4.97 -38.45 1.42
C GLY A 310 -6.26 -37.86 0.86
N VAL A 311 -6.23 -37.51 -0.42
CA VAL A 311 -7.42 -37.07 -1.18
C VAL A 311 -7.88 -38.22 -2.08
N GLY A 312 -9.18 -38.55 -2.04
CA GLY A 312 -9.75 -39.58 -2.90
C GLY A 312 -9.52 -39.31 -4.39
N ASN A 313 -9.28 -40.36 -5.18
CA ASN A 313 -8.96 -40.25 -6.61
C ASN A 313 -10.11 -39.73 -7.49
N ASP A 314 -11.35 -39.71 -6.96
CA ASP A 314 -12.56 -39.39 -7.72
C ASP A 314 -12.94 -37.90 -7.68
N VAL A 315 -12.06 -37.04 -7.14
CA VAL A 315 -12.33 -35.59 -7.14
C VAL A 315 -12.13 -35.03 -8.54
N VAL A 316 -13.25 -34.77 -9.21
CA VAL A 316 -13.32 -34.14 -10.53
C VAL A 316 -14.00 -32.77 -10.42
N LEU A 317 -13.32 -31.74 -10.90
CA LEU A 317 -13.91 -30.42 -11.11
C LEU A 317 -14.42 -30.35 -12.55
N ASP A 318 -15.74 -30.30 -12.71
CA ASP A 318 -16.43 -30.12 -14.00
C ASP A 318 -17.04 -28.72 -14.09
N LEU A 319 -16.39 -27.86 -14.87
CA LEU A 319 -16.74 -26.46 -15.06
C LEU A 319 -17.62 -26.24 -16.30
N ALA A 320 -18.05 -27.30 -17.00
CA ALA A 320 -18.85 -27.17 -18.23
C ALA A 320 -20.19 -26.47 -17.99
N SER A 321 -20.70 -26.52 -16.75
CA SER A 321 -21.94 -25.84 -16.34
C SER A 321 -21.78 -24.33 -16.10
N GLY A 322 -20.56 -23.79 -16.21
CA GLY A 322 -20.25 -22.41 -15.82
C GLY A 322 -20.29 -22.17 -14.31
N ARG A 323 -20.48 -23.22 -13.50
CA ARG A 323 -20.48 -23.14 -12.04
C ARG A 323 -19.43 -24.07 -11.46
N VAL A 324 -18.76 -23.62 -10.41
CA VAL A 324 -17.94 -24.49 -9.58
C VAL A 324 -18.92 -25.26 -8.69
N PRO A 325 -18.94 -26.61 -8.72
CA PRO A 325 -19.87 -27.38 -7.90
C PRO A 325 -19.66 -27.01 -6.43
N GLU A 326 -20.73 -26.57 -5.77
CA GLU A 326 -20.77 -26.45 -4.32
C GLU A 326 -20.86 -27.85 -3.73
N ARG A 327 -19.73 -28.56 -3.77
CA ARG A 327 -19.55 -29.78 -3.02
C ARG A 327 -18.89 -29.37 -1.71
N PRO A 328 -19.64 -29.21 -0.60
CA PRO A 328 -19.06 -28.89 0.70
C PRO A 328 -17.99 -29.91 1.12
N GLU A 329 -18.09 -31.12 0.59
CA GLU A 329 -17.14 -32.23 0.77
C GLU A 329 -15.75 -31.98 0.15
N VAL A 330 -15.62 -31.15 -0.88
CA VAL A 330 -14.31 -30.89 -1.48
C VAL A 330 -13.54 -29.92 -0.59
N HIS A 331 -12.38 -30.32 -0.10
CA HIS A 331 -11.57 -29.44 0.75
C HIS A 331 -11.08 -28.19 -0.04
N PRO A 332 -11.04 -26.98 0.58
CA PRO A 332 -10.56 -25.76 -0.10
C PRO A 332 -9.18 -25.89 -0.76
N TYR A 333 -8.28 -26.69 -0.18
CA TYR A 333 -6.93 -26.91 -0.74
C TYR A 333 -6.96 -27.61 -2.09
N VAL A 334 -7.80 -28.63 -2.21
CA VAL A 334 -8.00 -29.39 -3.45
C VAL A 334 -8.69 -28.52 -4.50
N LEU A 335 -9.73 -27.79 -4.10
CA LEU A 335 -10.44 -26.90 -5.02
C LEU A 335 -9.52 -25.79 -5.56
N ALA A 336 -8.72 -25.17 -4.70
CA ALA A 336 -7.74 -24.17 -5.10
C ALA A 336 -6.69 -24.71 -6.08
N TYR A 337 -6.26 -25.95 -5.88
CA TYR A 337 -5.33 -26.63 -6.80
C TYR A 337 -5.98 -26.85 -8.18
N LEU A 338 -7.21 -27.35 -8.22
CA LEU A 338 -7.93 -27.60 -9.48
C LEU A 338 -8.23 -26.30 -10.23
N LEU A 339 -8.59 -25.23 -9.52
CA LEU A 339 -8.81 -23.90 -10.11
C LEU A 339 -7.51 -23.24 -10.57
N LEU A 340 -6.40 -23.42 -9.86
CA LEU A 340 -5.08 -23.00 -10.32
C LEU A 340 -4.76 -23.64 -11.68
N ARG A 341 -4.99 -24.95 -11.79
CA ARG A 341 -4.81 -25.68 -13.05
C ARG A 341 -5.71 -25.15 -14.15
N PHE A 342 -6.98 -24.86 -13.86
CA PHE A 342 -7.89 -24.23 -14.80
C PHE A 342 -7.34 -22.90 -15.35
N VAL A 343 -6.84 -22.03 -14.47
CA VAL A 343 -6.27 -20.73 -14.86
C VAL A 343 -5.01 -20.87 -15.71
N PHE A 344 -4.07 -21.74 -15.32
CA PHE A 344 -2.79 -21.91 -16.03
C PHE A 344 -2.92 -22.73 -17.32
N GLU A 345 -3.70 -23.80 -17.30
CA GLU A 345 -3.78 -24.75 -18.40
C GLU A 345 -4.78 -24.30 -19.48
N ARG A 346 -5.70 -23.36 -19.17
CA ARG A 346 -6.72 -22.81 -20.11
C ARG A 346 -7.22 -23.83 -21.14
N THR A 347 -7.42 -25.07 -20.71
CA THR A 347 -7.70 -26.18 -21.62
C THR A 347 -9.14 -26.05 -22.12
N ARG A 348 -9.40 -26.46 -23.37
CA ARG A 348 -10.77 -26.64 -23.87
C ARG A 348 -11.57 -27.67 -23.06
N THR A 349 -10.89 -28.50 -22.27
CA THR A 349 -11.52 -29.46 -21.36
C THR A 349 -11.83 -28.77 -20.04
N TRP A 350 -13.12 -28.67 -19.72
CA TRP A 350 -13.65 -28.13 -18.46
C TRP A 350 -13.58 -29.13 -17.31
N ARG A 351 -12.88 -30.25 -17.48
CA ARG A 351 -12.78 -31.36 -16.52
C ARG A 351 -11.36 -31.54 -16.03
N PHE A 352 -11.16 -31.38 -14.72
CA PHE A 352 -9.86 -31.60 -14.06
C PHE A 352 -10.00 -32.69 -13.01
N ASN A 353 -9.17 -33.72 -13.12
CA ASN A 353 -9.09 -34.80 -12.13
C ASN A 353 -7.86 -34.60 -11.24
N TRP A 354 -8.03 -34.74 -9.93
CA TRP A 354 -6.97 -34.72 -8.92
C TRP A 354 -5.77 -35.61 -9.27
N SER A 355 -6.05 -36.85 -9.71
CA SER A 355 -5.05 -37.88 -10.03
C SER A 355 -4.37 -37.68 -11.39
N SER A 356 -4.89 -36.79 -12.24
CA SER A 356 -4.37 -36.63 -13.60
C SER A 356 -3.06 -35.85 -13.62
N ASP A 357 -2.00 -36.53 -14.08
CA ASP A 357 -0.70 -35.94 -14.39
C ASP A 357 -0.67 -35.25 -15.77
N PHE A 358 -1.74 -35.36 -16.57
CA PHE A 358 -1.82 -34.71 -17.87
C PHE A 358 -1.93 -33.21 -17.68
N VAL A 359 -0.94 -32.50 -18.22
CA VAL A 359 -0.84 -31.04 -18.17
C VAL A 359 -0.48 -30.55 -19.55
N SER A 360 -1.39 -29.79 -20.17
CA SER A 360 -1.11 -29.04 -21.40
C SER A 360 -1.24 -27.56 -21.05
N ILE A 361 -0.12 -26.85 -20.98
CA ILE A 361 -0.14 -25.40 -20.86
C ILE A 361 -0.09 -24.86 -22.28
N PRO A 362 -1.15 -24.23 -22.82
CA PRO A 362 -1.05 -23.51 -24.07
C PRO A 362 0.07 -22.49 -23.93
N ASN A 363 0.85 -22.23 -24.97
CA ASN A 363 2.02 -21.36 -24.85
C ASN A 363 1.66 -19.97 -24.29
N GLU A 364 0.40 -19.52 -24.41
CA GLU A 364 -0.05 -18.15 -24.16
C GLU A 364 -0.12 -17.68 -22.69
N PRO A 365 -0.61 -18.39 -21.66
CA PRO A 365 -0.79 -17.78 -20.33
C PRO A 365 0.52 -17.53 -19.59
N ILE A 366 1.51 -18.39 -19.81
CA ILE A 366 2.87 -18.22 -19.28
C ILE A 366 3.69 -17.27 -20.17
N ALA A 367 3.40 -17.21 -21.48
CA ALA A 367 3.99 -16.22 -22.38
C ALA A 367 3.37 -14.81 -22.25
N THR A 368 2.11 -14.66 -21.90
CA THR A 368 1.50 -13.32 -21.73
C THR A 368 1.93 -12.69 -20.41
N GLY A 369 2.17 -13.51 -19.38
CA GLY A 369 2.95 -13.13 -18.20
C GLY A 369 4.47 -13.04 -18.45
N HIS A 370 4.92 -12.80 -19.70
CA HIS A 370 6.34 -12.66 -20.05
C HIS A 370 6.98 -11.53 -19.24
N ILE A 371 7.52 -11.93 -18.10
CA ILE A 371 8.60 -11.25 -17.43
C ILE A 371 9.90 -11.62 -18.15
N GLY A 372 10.01 -11.19 -19.41
CA GLY A 372 11.16 -11.42 -20.29
C GLY A 372 11.50 -12.90 -20.56
N ASP A 373 12.33 -13.15 -21.55
CA ASP A 373 12.81 -14.49 -21.95
C ASP A 373 13.77 -15.15 -20.94
N ARG A 374 13.60 -14.93 -19.62
CA ARG A 374 14.66 -15.20 -18.62
C ARG A 374 14.19 -15.73 -17.26
N LEU A 375 12.96 -16.21 -17.14
CA LEU A 375 12.51 -16.78 -15.87
C LEU A 375 13.30 -18.05 -15.51
N SER A 376 14.03 -18.00 -14.39
CA SER A 376 14.66 -19.19 -13.84
C SER A 376 13.63 -20.18 -13.31
N ARG A 377 14.05 -21.45 -13.16
CA ARG A 377 13.22 -22.51 -12.53
C ARG A 377 12.69 -22.09 -11.16
N ARG A 378 13.45 -21.30 -10.40
CA ARG A 378 13.04 -20.82 -9.07
C ARG A 378 11.92 -19.78 -9.16
N CYS A 379 12.01 -18.85 -10.11
CA CYS A 379 10.97 -17.84 -10.32
C CYS A 379 9.63 -18.49 -10.69
N VAL A 380 9.64 -19.40 -11.68
CA VAL A 380 8.42 -20.08 -12.11
C VAL A 380 7.77 -20.81 -10.94
N ARG A 381 8.56 -21.58 -10.17
CA ARG A 381 8.04 -22.26 -8.97
C ARG A 381 7.45 -21.27 -7.97
N ALA A 382 8.15 -20.18 -7.67
CA ALA A 382 7.69 -19.17 -6.72
C ALA A 382 6.35 -18.54 -7.15
N VAL A 383 6.21 -18.18 -8.42
CA VAL A 383 4.97 -17.62 -8.98
C VAL A 383 3.82 -18.63 -8.91
N VAL A 384 4.06 -19.90 -9.26
CA VAL A 384 3.02 -20.95 -9.19
C VAL A 384 2.55 -21.18 -7.75
N LEU A 385 3.48 -21.22 -6.79
CA LEU A 385 3.14 -21.34 -5.36
C LEU A 385 2.35 -20.12 -4.88
N ALA A 386 2.75 -18.91 -5.25
CA ALA A 386 2.03 -17.70 -4.89
C ALA A 386 0.61 -17.67 -5.51
N ALA A 387 0.48 -18.08 -6.78
CA ALA A 387 -0.81 -18.16 -7.47
C ALA A 387 -1.73 -19.19 -6.81
N TYR A 388 -1.18 -20.33 -6.38
CA TYR A 388 -1.92 -21.32 -5.59
C TYR A 388 -2.51 -20.70 -4.31
N VAL A 389 -1.71 -19.95 -3.56
CA VAL A 389 -2.17 -19.33 -2.31
C VAL A 389 -3.17 -18.19 -2.57
N GLY A 390 -2.97 -17.41 -3.64
CA GLY A 390 -3.97 -16.44 -4.11
C GLY A 390 -5.31 -17.11 -4.42
N MET A 391 -5.27 -18.24 -5.14
CA MET A 391 -6.45 -19.03 -5.46
C MET A 391 -7.13 -19.61 -4.21
N LEU A 392 -6.35 -20.10 -3.24
CA LEU A 392 -6.86 -20.58 -1.96
C LEU A 392 -7.59 -19.48 -1.18
N SER A 393 -7.04 -18.27 -1.19
CA SER A 393 -7.66 -17.11 -0.53
C SER A 393 -8.98 -16.75 -1.19
N LEU A 394 -9.04 -16.79 -2.52
CA LEU A 394 -10.24 -16.55 -3.31
C LEU A 394 -11.32 -17.61 -3.04
N VAL A 395 -10.96 -18.90 -3.07
CA VAL A 395 -11.88 -20.00 -2.74
C VAL A 395 -12.50 -19.83 -1.35
N ARG A 396 -11.68 -19.51 -0.34
CA ARG A 396 -12.16 -19.30 1.03
C ARG A 396 -13.13 -18.12 1.11
N ARG A 397 -12.83 -17.02 0.41
CA ARG A 397 -13.70 -15.83 0.36
C ARG A 397 -15.05 -16.14 -0.28
N GLU A 398 -15.04 -16.77 -1.45
CA GLU A 398 -16.28 -17.08 -2.17
C GLU A 398 -17.14 -18.10 -1.40
N ARG A 399 -16.52 -19.11 -0.76
CA ARG A 399 -17.23 -20.00 0.18
C ARG A 399 -17.87 -19.26 1.35
N ALA A 400 -17.17 -18.29 1.94
CA ALA A 400 -17.72 -17.49 3.04
C ALA A 400 -18.92 -16.62 2.59
N ARG A 401 -19.04 -16.30 1.30
CA ARG A 401 -20.21 -15.63 0.71
C ARG A 401 -21.36 -16.59 0.37
N GLY A 402 -21.13 -17.90 0.48
CA GLY A 402 -22.12 -18.93 0.18
C GLY A 402 -22.30 -19.22 -1.32
N HIS A 403 -21.38 -18.78 -2.19
CA HIS A 403 -21.45 -19.09 -3.62
C HIS A 403 -20.05 -19.26 -4.24
N LEU A 404 -19.89 -20.17 -5.21
CA LEU A 404 -18.65 -20.31 -5.99
C LEU A 404 -18.91 -20.00 -7.48
N ALA A 405 -19.00 -18.70 -7.81
CA ALA A 405 -19.15 -18.23 -9.19
C ALA A 405 -17.86 -18.42 -9.99
N LEU A 406 -17.92 -19.04 -11.17
CA LEU A 406 -16.74 -19.31 -12.00
C LEU A 406 -16.07 -18.02 -12.46
N GLU A 407 -16.86 -16.97 -12.69
CA GLU A 407 -16.41 -15.65 -13.10
C GLU A 407 -15.44 -15.05 -12.09
N ALA A 408 -15.59 -15.35 -10.79
CA ALA A 408 -14.67 -14.90 -9.76
C ALA A 408 -13.27 -15.51 -9.92
N PHE A 409 -13.14 -16.65 -10.60
CA PHE A 409 -11.90 -17.40 -10.82
C PHE A 409 -11.30 -17.20 -12.21
N CYS A 410 -12.00 -16.51 -13.12
CA CYS A 410 -11.50 -16.09 -14.43
C CYS A 410 -10.60 -14.84 -14.30
N VAL A 411 -9.62 -14.91 -13.40
CA VAL A 411 -8.72 -13.81 -13.06
C VAL A 411 -7.37 -13.99 -13.74
N ASP A 412 -6.71 -12.88 -14.05
CA ASP A 412 -5.32 -12.92 -14.47
C ASP A 412 -4.43 -13.43 -13.32
N ILE A 413 -3.37 -14.18 -13.64
CA ILE A 413 -2.35 -14.60 -12.66
C ILE A 413 -1.74 -13.36 -12.00
N ASP A 414 -1.59 -12.27 -12.76
CA ASP A 414 -1.10 -10.99 -12.25
C ASP A 414 -2.02 -10.37 -11.18
N ALA A 415 -3.30 -10.76 -11.12
CA ALA A 415 -4.23 -10.35 -10.06
C ALA A 415 -4.16 -11.26 -8.82
N LEU A 416 -3.65 -12.49 -8.98
CA LEU A 416 -3.49 -13.48 -7.91
C LEU A 416 -2.15 -13.39 -7.18
N VAL A 417 -1.11 -12.87 -7.86
CA VAL A 417 0.28 -12.91 -7.38
C VAL A 417 0.87 -11.51 -7.26
N TYR A 418 1.44 -11.22 -6.08
CA TYR A 418 2.31 -10.08 -5.88
C TYR A 418 3.76 -10.50 -6.13
N TYR A 419 4.30 -10.19 -7.31
CA TYR A 419 5.69 -10.45 -7.65
C TYR A 419 6.42 -9.23 -8.23
N CYS A 420 7.65 -8.99 -7.78
CA CYS A 420 8.50 -7.93 -8.33
C CYS A 420 9.62 -8.59 -9.09
N ILE A 421 9.90 -8.12 -10.30
CA ILE A 421 11.08 -8.53 -11.04
C ILE A 421 11.76 -7.29 -11.57
N ASP A 422 13.03 -7.16 -11.23
CA ASP A 422 13.86 -6.06 -11.65
C ASP A 422 15.22 -6.59 -12.14
N ARG A 423 15.82 -5.90 -13.11
CA ARG A 423 17.15 -6.22 -13.60
C ARG A 423 18.16 -5.30 -12.94
N TYR A 424 19.04 -5.89 -12.14
CA TYR A 424 20.07 -5.16 -11.42
C TYR A 424 21.47 -5.70 -11.70
N ARG A 425 22.37 -4.83 -12.22
CA ARG A 425 23.77 -5.15 -12.54
C ARG A 425 23.93 -6.44 -13.36
N GLY A 426 23.05 -6.65 -14.34
CA GLY A 426 23.06 -7.87 -15.14
C GLY A 426 22.65 -9.12 -14.36
N ALA A 427 21.89 -9.00 -13.28
CA ALA A 427 21.18 -10.11 -12.65
C ALA A 427 19.68 -9.80 -12.69
N ASP A 428 18.87 -10.81 -13.01
CA ASP A 428 17.43 -10.72 -12.89
C ASP A 428 17.09 -11.13 -11.45
N CYS A 429 16.59 -10.17 -10.67
CA CYS A 429 16.23 -10.35 -9.27
C CYS A 429 14.72 -10.23 -9.14
N GLY A 430 14.15 -10.92 -8.16
CA GLY A 430 12.75 -10.75 -7.88
C GLY A 430 12.31 -11.40 -6.59
N PHE A 431 11.06 -11.16 -6.25
CA PHE A 431 10.43 -11.80 -5.11
C PHE A 431 8.94 -11.97 -5.37
N VAL A 432 8.33 -12.93 -4.68
CA VAL A 432 6.87 -13.04 -4.54
C VAL A 432 6.50 -13.00 -3.07
N VAL A 433 5.35 -12.42 -2.75
CA VAL A 433 4.80 -12.37 -1.40
C VAL A 433 3.40 -12.96 -1.40
N PHE A 434 3.11 -13.83 -0.44
CA PHE A 434 1.80 -14.45 -0.27
C PHE A 434 1.60 -14.90 1.19
N PRO A 435 0.37 -15.21 1.63
CA PRO A 435 0.13 -15.62 3.00
C PRO A 435 0.89 -16.91 3.36
N GLY A 436 1.37 -16.98 4.59
CA GLY A 436 2.00 -18.16 5.16
C GLY A 436 1.03 -19.32 5.17
N VAL A 437 1.41 -20.40 4.49
CA VAL A 437 0.71 -21.68 4.52
C VAL A 437 1.73 -22.69 5.08
N PRO A 438 1.61 -23.10 6.36
CA PRO A 438 2.69 -23.82 7.07
C PRO A 438 3.21 -25.08 6.35
N TRP A 439 2.32 -25.84 5.73
CA TRP A 439 2.64 -27.08 5.02
C TRP A 439 3.09 -26.86 3.56
N LEU A 440 3.05 -25.63 3.05
CA LEU A 440 3.36 -25.35 1.64
C LEU A 440 4.85 -25.64 1.35
N PRO A 441 5.18 -26.39 0.28
CA PRO A 441 6.54 -26.85 0.02
C PRO A 441 7.42 -25.72 -0.55
N THR A 442 7.92 -24.87 0.33
CA THR A 442 8.82 -23.75 0.00
C THR A 442 10.30 -24.17 -0.01
N ARG A 443 10.63 -25.40 0.42
CA ARG A 443 12.02 -25.92 0.46
C ARG A 443 12.72 -25.80 -0.90
N GLY A 444 13.96 -25.31 -0.88
CA GLY A 444 14.80 -25.10 -2.06
C GLY A 444 14.55 -23.78 -2.81
N LEU A 445 13.49 -23.06 -2.45
CA LEU A 445 13.41 -21.62 -2.64
C LEU A 445 14.01 -21.03 -1.37
N ARG A 446 14.94 -20.08 -1.53
CA ARG A 446 15.50 -19.40 -0.37
C ARG A 446 14.37 -18.57 0.25
N ALA A 447 13.77 -19.08 1.31
CA ALA A 447 13.18 -18.26 2.36
C ALA A 447 14.35 -17.58 3.11
N ASP A 448 15.21 -16.88 2.37
CA ASP A 448 16.23 -16.06 2.99
C ASP A 448 15.45 -14.93 3.67
N LYS A 449 15.79 -14.63 4.93
CA LYS A 449 15.59 -13.28 5.45
C LYS A 449 16.14 -12.34 4.38
N LEU A 450 15.40 -11.32 3.99
CA LEU A 450 15.63 -10.41 2.85
C LEU A 450 17.00 -9.70 2.76
N SER A 451 18.01 -10.12 3.53
CA SER A 451 19.43 -9.85 3.37
C SER A 451 19.98 -9.90 1.94
N VAL A 452 19.38 -10.69 1.02
CA VAL A 452 19.75 -10.68 -0.41
C VAL A 452 19.31 -9.38 -1.11
N LEU A 453 18.17 -8.81 -0.70
CA LEU A 453 17.78 -7.44 -1.07
C LEU A 453 18.66 -6.40 -0.34
N MET A 454 19.16 -6.63 0.88
CA MET A 454 20.15 -5.69 1.47
C MET A 454 21.53 -5.72 0.80
N SER A 455 21.90 -6.83 0.16
CA SER A 455 23.11 -6.89 -0.69
C SER A 455 22.98 -6.03 -1.95
N TYR A 456 21.76 -5.68 -2.34
CA TYR A 456 21.44 -4.68 -3.36
C TYR A 456 21.95 -3.29 -2.95
N GLU A 457 21.91 -2.95 -1.66
CA GLU A 457 22.12 -1.60 -1.13
C GLU A 457 23.59 -1.24 -0.95
N ARG A 458 24.43 -2.14 -0.41
CA ARG A 458 25.90 -1.92 -0.39
C ARG A 458 26.46 -1.67 -1.80
N LEU A 459 25.75 -2.11 -2.84
CA LEU A 459 26.11 -1.91 -4.24
C LEU A 459 25.43 -0.68 -4.87
N VAL A 460 24.27 -0.20 -4.41
CA VAL A 460 23.69 1.07 -4.89
C VAL A 460 24.38 2.28 -4.22
N SER A 461 24.66 2.23 -2.92
CA SER A 461 25.30 3.33 -2.19
C SER A 461 26.76 3.57 -2.60
N ALA A 462 27.48 2.55 -3.09
CA ALA A 462 28.84 2.71 -3.64
C ALA A 462 28.90 3.50 -4.96
N LYS A 463 27.76 3.99 -5.49
CA LYS A 463 27.69 4.85 -6.68
C LYS A 463 27.45 6.34 -6.38
N SER A 464 27.19 6.72 -5.13
CA SER A 464 27.05 8.14 -4.77
C SER A 464 28.38 8.80 -4.34
N GLU A 465 29.46 8.02 -4.19
CA GLU A 465 30.81 8.56 -4.17
C GLU A 465 31.29 8.76 -5.61
N VAL A 466 30.91 9.92 -6.18
CA VAL A 466 31.69 10.49 -7.28
C VAL A 466 33.09 10.73 -6.72
N PRO A 467 34.17 10.19 -7.32
CA PRO A 467 35.51 10.60 -6.90
C PRO A 467 35.58 12.10 -7.07
N ALA A 468 35.90 12.83 -5.99
CA ALA A 468 36.23 14.23 -6.09
C ALA A 468 37.33 14.37 -7.15
N ILE A 469 36.96 14.92 -8.30
CA ILE A 469 37.92 15.29 -9.33
C ILE A 469 38.67 16.48 -8.75
N HIS A 470 39.90 16.22 -8.29
CA HIS A 470 40.89 17.25 -8.00
C HIS A 470 41.50 17.77 -9.30
#